data_AF-A0A6C9QD17-F1
#
_entry.id   AF-A0A6C9QD17-F1
#
_cell.length_a   1.000
_cell.length_b   1.000
_cell.length_c   1.000
_cell.angle_alpha   90.00
_cell.angle_beta   90.00
_cell.angle_gamma   90.00
#
_symmetry.space_group_name_H-M   'P 1'
#
loop_
_entity.id
_entity.type
_entity.pdbx_description
1 polymer ?
#
loop_
_entity_poly.entity_id
_entity_poly.type
_entity_poly.pdbx_seq_one_letter_code
_entity_poly.pdbx_strand_id
1 'polypeptide(L)' 'MKKVLCALGLMFTAVSSALATTYPLTIENCGYQETFTRPPERVVALGQNTVEILLLLGLQKQVVASAFWPTSVLSQLAEQ' A
#
# COMPACT_ATOMS: atom_id res chain seq x y z
N MET A 1 -11.72 10.53 -43.77
CA MET A 1 -11.45 11.34 -42.56
C MET A 1 -12.03 10.73 -41.28
N LYS A 2 -11.91 9.39 -41.09
CA LYS A 2 -12.37 8.68 -39.87
C LYS A 2 -11.29 7.80 -39.22
N LYS A 3 -10.13 7.67 -39.86
CA LYS A 3 -9.01 6.82 -39.39
C LYS A 3 -8.03 7.55 -38.46
N VAL A 4 -8.13 8.87 -38.34
CA VAL A 4 -7.18 9.70 -37.55
C VAL A 4 -7.60 9.82 -36.08
N LEU A 5 -8.83 9.45 -35.72
CA LEU A 5 -9.35 9.64 -34.36
C LEU A 5 -8.89 8.55 -33.36
N CYS A 6 -8.39 7.40 -33.81
CA CYS A 6 -7.93 6.32 -32.92
C CYS A 6 -6.49 6.50 -32.40
N ALA A 7 -5.67 7.36 -33.00
CA ALA A 7 -4.26 7.47 -32.64
C ALA A 7 -3.98 8.35 -31.41
N LEU A 8 -4.95 9.16 -30.97
CA LEU A 8 -4.75 10.12 -29.87
C LEU A 8 -5.12 9.54 -28.49
N GLY A 9 -5.75 8.36 -28.42
CA GLY A 9 -6.14 7.72 -27.16
C GLY A 9 -5.05 6.87 -26.49
N LEU A 10 -3.95 6.56 -27.19
CA LEU A 10 -2.90 5.66 -26.69
C LEU A 10 -1.83 6.34 -25.83
N MET A 11 -1.86 7.67 -25.69
CA MET A 11 -0.78 8.41 -25.00
C MET A 11 -1.02 8.61 -23.49
N PHE A 12 -2.19 8.23 -22.95
CA PHE A 12 -2.56 8.54 -21.56
C PHE A 12 -2.33 7.41 -20.54
N THR A 13 -1.92 6.21 -20.97
CA THR A 13 -1.81 5.04 -20.06
C THR A 13 -0.40 4.77 -19.53
N ALA A 14 0.61 5.57 -19.91
CA ALA A 14 2.00 5.27 -19.59
C ALA A 14 2.52 5.81 -18.23
N VAL A 15 1.72 6.61 -17.51
CA VAL A 15 2.19 7.36 -16.32
C VAL A 15 1.95 6.63 -14.98
N SER A 16 1.25 5.49 -14.94
CA SER A 16 1.02 4.78 -13.66
C SER A 16 2.19 3.89 -13.22
N SER A 17 3.05 3.45 -14.13
CA SER A 17 4.14 2.50 -13.83
C SER A 17 5.39 3.14 -13.21
N ALA A 18 5.53 4.47 -13.27
CA ALA A 18 6.70 5.16 -12.73
C ALA A 18 6.74 5.24 -11.19
N LEU A 19 5.64 4.91 -10.51
CA LEU A 19 5.52 5.00 -9.04
C LEU A 19 5.38 3.64 -8.35
N ALA A 20 5.45 2.53 -9.08
CA ALA A 20 5.38 1.20 -8.48
C ALA A 20 6.70 0.85 -7.77
N THR A 21 6.60 0.23 -6.59
CA THR A 21 7.77 -0.28 -5.88
C THR A 21 8.44 -1.40 -6.68
N THR A 22 9.74 -1.28 -6.92
CA THR A 22 10.56 -2.34 -7.53
C THR A 22 10.97 -3.36 -6.48
N TYR A 23 10.88 -4.64 -6.81
CA TYR A 23 11.28 -5.75 -5.97
C TYR A 23 12.41 -6.57 -6.66
N PRO A 24 13.29 -7.27 -5.90
CA PRO A 24 13.32 -7.32 -4.44
C PRO A 24 13.71 -5.97 -3.82
N LEU A 25 13.01 -5.60 -2.75
CA LEU A 25 13.22 -4.38 -1.99
C LEU A 25 13.86 -4.75 -0.66
N THR A 26 15.05 -4.22 -0.40
CA THR A 26 15.71 -4.35 0.91
C THR A 26 15.64 -3.03 1.67
N ILE A 27 15.16 -3.07 2.91
CA ILE A 27 15.05 -1.94 3.82
C ILE A 27 15.86 -2.25 5.09
N GLU A 28 16.63 -1.28 5.57
CA GLU A 28 17.20 -1.34 6.91
C GLU A 28 16.12 -0.91 7.93
N ASN A 29 15.80 -1.79 8.87
CA ASN A 29 14.84 -1.54 9.93
C ASN A 29 15.46 -1.90 11.29
N CYS A 30 15.72 -0.88 12.12
CA CYS A 30 16.36 -1.05 13.43
C CYS A 30 17.71 -1.78 13.36
N GLY A 31 18.48 -1.60 12.27
CA GLY A 31 19.76 -2.28 12.04
C GLY A 31 19.65 -3.69 11.44
N TYR A 32 18.44 -4.19 11.17
CA TYR A 32 18.20 -5.44 10.45
C TYR A 32 17.92 -5.17 8.98
N GLN A 33 18.48 -5.99 8.09
CA GLN A 33 18.20 -5.93 6.66
C GLN A 33 16.99 -6.81 6.34
N GLU A 34 15.85 -6.20 6.02
CA GLU A 34 14.62 -6.89 5.66
C GLU A 34 14.42 -6.85 4.14
N THR A 35 14.35 -8.03 3.49
CA THR A 35 14.14 -8.12 2.05
C THR A 35 12.72 -8.62 1.74
N PHE A 36 11.98 -7.80 1.00
CA PHE A 36 10.67 -8.13 0.44
C PHE A 36 10.85 -8.51 -1.03
N THR A 37 10.35 -9.67 -1.45
CA THR A 37 10.41 -10.11 -2.86
C THR A 37 9.19 -9.69 -3.68
N ARG A 38 8.14 -9.22 -3.00
CA ARG A 38 6.84 -8.79 -3.54
C ARG A 38 6.10 -7.97 -2.48
N PRO A 39 5.03 -7.22 -2.82
CA PRO A 39 4.22 -6.56 -1.80
C PRO A 39 3.63 -7.57 -0.81
N PRO A 40 3.60 -7.27 0.50
CA PRO A 40 2.97 -8.13 1.50
C PRO A 40 1.46 -8.31 1.23
N GLU A 41 0.98 -9.55 1.27
CA GLU A 41 -0.45 -9.88 1.12
C GLU A 41 -1.15 -10.07 2.47
N ARG A 42 -0.39 -10.38 3.52
CA ARG A 42 -0.91 -10.73 4.85
C ARG A 42 -0.02 -10.09 5.90
N VAL A 43 -0.58 -9.18 6.68
CA VAL A 43 0.13 -8.39 7.69
C VAL A 43 -0.51 -8.64 9.05
N VAL A 44 0.32 -8.93 10.04
CA VAL A 44 -0.05 -8.89 11.45
C VAL A 44 0.51 -7.58 12.01
N ALA A 45 -0.37 -6.70 12.48
CA ALA A 45 0.01 -5.37 12.97
C ALA A 45 -0.03 -5.34 14.50
N LEU A 46 1.13 -5.19 15.14
CA LEU A 46 1.24 -5.04 16.59
C LEU A 46 1.39 -3.55 16.95
N GLY A 47 0.37 -3.01 17.61
CA GLY A 47 0.31 -1.60 18.00
C GLY A 47 -0.68 -0.78 17.17
N GLN A 48 -1.46 0.06 17.86
CA GLN A 48 -2.49 0.92 17.24
C GLN A 48 -1.93 1.84 16.15
N ASN A 49 -0.75 2.44 16.33
CA ASN A 49 -0.14 3.29 15.32
C ASN A 49 0.14 2.53 14.01
N THR A 50 0.65 1.30 14.10
CA THR A 50 1.01 0.48 12.96
C THR A 50 -0.22 0.12 12.12
N VAL A 51 -1.29 -0.31 12.77
CA VAL A 51 -2.53 -0.66 12.06
C VAL A 51 -3.22 0.59 11.50
N GLU A 52 -3.29 1.71 12.22
CA GLU A 52 -3.92 2.94 11.73
C GLU A 52 -3.18 3.53 10.51
N ILE A 53 -1.84 3.43 10.44
CA ILE A 53 -1.07 3.79 9.24
C ILE A 53 -1.51 2.94 8.03
N LEU A 54 -1.68 1.63 8.22
CA LEU A 54 -2.12 0.75 7.15
C LEU A 54 -3.54 1.10 6.68
N LEU A 55 -4.45 1.44 7.60
CA LEU A 55 -5.80 1.90 7.25
C LEU A 55 -5.75 3.21 6.44
N LEU A 56 -4.96 4.20 6.87
CA LEU A 56 -4.79 5.47 6.16
C LEU A 56 -4.24 5.30 4.72
N LEU A 57 -3.45 4.25 4.49
CA LEU A 57 -2.93 3.89 3.17
C LEU A 57 -3.92 3.06 2.32
N GLY A 58 -5.11 2.74 2.85
CA GLY A 58 -6.10 1.89 2.18
C GLY A 58 -5.71 0.41 2.14
N LEU A 59 -4.92 -0.05 3.11
CA LEU A 59 -4.37 -1.41 3.18
C LEU A 59 -5.11 -2.33 4.16
N GLN A 60 -6.35 -2.01 4.52
CA GLN A 60 -7.14 -2.79 5.48
C GLN A 60 -7.32 -4.25 5.06
N LYS A 61 -7.35 -4.53 3.75
CA LYS A 61 -7.53 -5.90 3.21
C LYS A 61 -6.31 -6.79 3.44
N GLN A 62 -5.12 -6.21 3.65
CA GLN A 62 -3.90 -6.97 3.90
C GLN A 62 -3.72 -7.28 5.39
N VAL A 63 -4.40 -6.56 6.29
CA VAL A 63 -4.29 -6.79 7.74
C VAL A 63 -5.12 -8.02 8.12
N VAL A 64 -4.45 -9.12 8.47
CA VAL A 64 -5.12 -10.38 8.85
C VAL A 64 -5.32 -10.53 10.36
N ALA A 65 -4.57 -9.75 11.16
CA ALA A 65 -4.72 -9.67 12.60
C ALA A 65 -4.10 -8.37 13.13
N SER A 66 -4.61 -7.87 14.25
CA SER A 66 -4.03 -6.76 14.99
C SER A 66 -4.08 -7.01 16.49
N ALA A 67 -3.19 -6.36 17.24
CA ALA A 67 -3.16 -6.44 18.69
C ALA A 67 -2.64 -5.14 19.31
N PHE A 68 -2.89 -4.96 20.61
CA PHE A 68 -2.48 -3.80 21.41
C PHE A 68 -3.13 -2.48 20.99
N TRP A 69 -4.35 -2.26 21.48
CA TRP A 69 -5.18 -1.07 21.26
C TRP A 69 -5.34 -0.27 22.57
N PRO A 70 -4.43 0.66 22.89
CA PRO A 70 -4.45 1.40 24.15
C PRO A 70 -5.56 2.46 24.23
N THR A 71 -6.06 2.95 23.09
CA THR A 71 -7.12 3.97 23.04
C THR A 71 -8.20 3.59 22.01
N SER A 72 -9.23 4.41 21.91
CA SER A 72 -10.22 4.30 20.84
C SER A 72 -9.58 4.63 19.48
N VAL A 73 -10.04 3.94 18.43
CA VAL A 73 -9.63 4.21 17.04
C VAL A 73 -10.01 5.64 16.64
N LEU A 74 -9.21 6.28 15.79
CA LEU A 74 -9.55 7.57 15.20
C LEU A 74 -10.93 7.53 14.53
N SER A 75 -11.76 8.55 14.76
CA SER A 75 -13.13 8.60 14.25
C SER A 75 -13.22 8.48 12.73
N GLN A 76 -12.22 9.00 12.01
CA GLN A 76 -12.14 8.90 10.55
C GLN A 76 -11.83 7.47 10.04
N LEU A 77 -11.33 6.59 10.90
CA LEU A 77 -10.97 5.21 10.57
C LEU A 77 -11.98 4.18 11.10
N ALA A 78 -13.03 4.62 11.81
CA ALA A 78 -13.97 3.73 12.49
C ALA A 78 -14.75 2.77 11.56
N GLU A 79 -14.91 3.14 10.29
CA GLU A 79 -15.66 2.39 9.27
C GLU A 79 -14.74 1.62 8.29
N GLN A 80 -13.43 1.57 8.55
CA GLN A 80 -12.44 0.91 7.68
C GLN A 80 -12.43 -0.61 7.81
#